data_AF-A0AAW0M291-F1
#
_entry.id   AF-A0AAW0M291-F1
#
_cell.length_a   1.000
_cell.length_b   1.000
_cell.length_c   1.000
_cell.angle_alpha   90.00
_cell.angle_beta   90.00
_cell.angle_gamma   90.00
#
_symmetry.space_group_name_H-M   'P 1'
#
loop_
_entity.id
_entity.type
_entity.pdbx_description
1 polymer ?
#
loop_
_entity_poly.entity_id
_entity_poly.type
_entity_poly.pdbx_seq_one_letter_code
_entity_poly.pdbx_strand_id
1 'polypeptide(L)'
;MKEFIPMIAKLGYCWQFITLAGFHADALVTDTFAGDYARRGMLAYVERIQREERNNGVDTLAHQKWSGANYYDKYLKTVQGGISSTAAMGKGKYLNSFHEQFKETWTRPGAVDTVDESLVVAKARM
;
A
#
# COMPACT_ATOMS: atom_id res chain seq x y z
N MET A 1 -17.11 -29.57 -0.60
CA MET A 1 -16.76 -28.32 0.10
C MET A 1 -17.00 -27.05 -0.72
N LYS A 2 -16.61 -26.97 -2.01
CA LYS A 2 -16.84 -25.76 -2.84
C LYS A 2 -18.30 -25.27 -2.85
N GLU A 3 -19.26 -26.19 -2.87
CA GLU A 3 -20.70 -25.88 -2.91
C GLU A 3 -21.37 -25.64 -1.54
N PHE A 4 -20.66 -25.80 -0.42
CA PHE A 4 -21.28 -25.79 0.91
C PHE A 4 -22.00 -24.47 1.21
N ILE A 5 -21.31 -23.34 1.00
CA ILE A 5 -21.82 -21.98 1.22
C ILE A 5 -23.04 -21.69 0.31
N PRO A 6 -22.98 -21.91 -1.03
CA PRO A 6 -24.15 -21.80 -1.90
C PRO A 6 -25.33 -22.70 -1.52
N MET A 7 -25.08 -23.92 -1.03
CA MET A 7 -26.14 -24.85 -0.66
C MET A 7 -26.92 -24.39 0.57
N ILE A 8 -26.23 -23.98 1.63
CA ILE A 8 -26.92 -23.51 2.84
C ILE A 8 -27.57 -22.13 2.63
N ALA A 9 -27.04 -21.30 1.73
CA ALA A 9 -27.72 -20.06 1.34
C ALA A 9 -29.13 -20.34 0.78
N LYS A 10 -29.29 -21.37 -0.07
CA LYS A 10 -30.60 -21.78 -0.62
C LYS A 10 -31.58 -22.29 0.44
N LEU A 11 -31.08 -22.70 1.61
CA LEU A 11 -31.88 -23.16 2.75
C LEU A 11 -32.29 -22.01 3.71
N GLY A 12 -31.91 -20.76 3.41
CA GLY A 12 -32.28 -19.60 4.22
C GLY A 12 -31.20 -19.13 5.22
N TYR A 13 -30.00 -19.70 5.19
CA TYR A 13 -28.87 -19.21 5.99
C TYR A 13 -28.25 -17.96 5.34
N CYS A 14 -28.83 -16.79 5.64
CA CYS A 14 -28.47 -15.51 5.02
C CYS A 14 -27.16 -14.88 5.56
N TRP A 15 -26.72 -15.26 6.75
CA TRP A 15 -25.48 -14.75 7.37
C TRP A 15 -24.51 -15.91 7.59
N GLN A 16 -23.38 -15.88 6.89
CA GLN A 16 -22.39 -16.96 6.88
C GLN A 16 -21.00 -16.36 7.06
N PHE A 17 -20.24 -16.88 8.01
CA PHE A 17 -18.91 -16.39 8.35
C PHE A 17 -18.07 -17.51 8.96
N ILE A 18 -16.74 -17.36 8.90
CA ILE A 18 -15.80 -18.31 9.50
C ILE A 18 -15.23 -17.66 10.75
N THR A 19 -15.55 -18.23 11.92
CA THR A 19 -15.19 -17.65 13.23
C THR A 19 -13.68 -17.49 13.43
N LEU A 20 -12.89 -18.47 12.99
CA LEU A 20 -11.44 -18.53 13.23
C LEU A 20 -10.57 -18.31 11.98
N ALA A 21 -11.13 -17.75 10.90
CA ALA A 21 -10.38 -17.54 9.66
C ALA A 21 -9.12 -16.69 9.88
N GLY A 22 -9.26 -15.56 10.60
CA GLY A 22 -8.12 -14.69 10.92
C GLY A 22 -7.07 -15.40 11.79
N PHE A 23 -7.50 -16.07 12.86
CA PHE A 23 -6.58 -16.79 13.76
C PHE A 23 -5.71 -17.81 13.00
N HIS A 24 -6.31 -18.64 12.14
CA HIS A 24 -5.57 -19.64 11.37
C HIS A 24 -4.72 -19.02 10.27
N ALA A 25 -5.19 -17.96 9.61
CA ALA A 25 -4.42 -17.26 8.57
C ALA A 25 -3.16 -16.61 9.16
N ASP A 26 -3.32 -15.85 10.26
CA ASP A 26 -2.23 -15.15 10.93
C ASP A 26 -1.19 -16.12 11.49
N ALA A 27 -1.65 -17.20 12.15
CA ALA A 27 -0.75 -18.23 12.68
C ALA A 27 0.07 -18.90 11.56
N LEU A 28 -0.57 -19.28 10.44
CA LEU A 28 0.10 -19.92 9.31
C LEU A 28 1.11 -18.98 8.64
N VAL A 29 0.73 -17.72 8.39
CA VAL A 29 1.62 -16.73 7.79
C VAL A 29 2.82 -16.49 8.70
N THR A 30 2.60 -16.30 9.99
CA THR A 30 3.66 -16.02 10.96
C THR A 30 4.67 -17.15 11.07
N ASP A 31 4.20 -18.39 11.25
CA ASP A 31 5.06 -19.57 11.41
C ASP A 31 5.89 -19.83 10.14
N THR A 32 5.23 -19.89 8.99
CA THR A 32 5.92 -20.17 7.73
C THR A 32 6.84 -19.05 7.30
N PHE A 33 6.51 -17.79 7.62
CA PHE A 33 7.39 -16.65 7.35
C PHE A 33 8.60 -16.64 8.27
N ALA A 34 8.43 -16.88 9.57
CA ALA A 34 9.52 -16.86 10.54
C ALA A 34 10.60 -17.89 10.20
N GLY A 35 10.21 -19.14 9.88
CA GLY A 35 11.17 -20.19 9.48
C GLY A 35 11.88 -19.91 8.16
N ASP A 36 11.26 -19.14 7.27
CA ASP A 36 11.85 -18.74 6.00
C ASP A 36 12.79 -17.53 6.15
N TYR A 37 12.39 -16.56 6.95
CA TYR A 37 13.20 -15.42 7.33
C TYR A 37 14.46 -15.84 8.10
N ALA A 38 14.36 -16.85 8.98
CA ALA A 38 15.53 -17.39 9.68
C ALA A 38 16.60 -17.96 8.72
N ARG A 39 16.18 -18.47 7.54
CA ARG A 39 17.09 -19.06 6.55
C ARG A 39 17.61 -18.07 5.52
N ARG A 40 16.76 -17.13 5.07
CA ARG A 40 17.04 -16.24 3.92
C ARG A 40 17.04 -14.75 4.26
N GLY A 41 16.72 -14.40 5.50
CA GLY A 41 16.65 -13.02 5.98
C GLY A 41 15.73 -12.15 5.13
N MET A 42 16.21 -10.95 4.79
CA MET A 42 15.43 -9.94 4.07
C MET A 42 14.91 -10.40 2.70
N LEU A 43 15.56 -11.37 2.05
CA LEU A 43 15.06 -11.91 0.79
C LEU A 43 13.66 -12.55 0.97
N ALA A 44 13.44 -13.26 2.07
CA ALA A 44 12.12 -13.84 2.38
C ALA A 44 11.05 -12.76 2.55
N TYR A 45 11.39 -11.62 3.17
CA TYR A 45 10.47 -10.51 3.33
C TYR A 45 10.11 -9.84 2.01
N VAL A 46 11.11 -9.53 1.17
CA VAL A 46 10.86 -8.88 -0.12
C VAL A 46 10.03 -9.77 -1.05
N GLU A 47 10.35 -11.06 -1.12
CA GLU A 47 9.66 -11.98 -2.03
C GLU A 47 8.27 -12.37 -1.54
N ARG A 48 8.10 -12.72 -0.25
CA ARG A 48 6.82 -13.26 0.24
C ARG A 48 5.83 -12.21 0.70
N ILE A 49 6.31 -11.05 1.14
CA ILE A 49 5.45 -9.98 1.66
C ILE A 49 5.38 -8.85 0.63
N GLN A 50 6.43 -8.06 0.45
CA GLN A 50 6.33 -6.81 -0.33
C GLN A 50 6.00 -7.04 -1.81
N ARG A 51 6.57 -8.07 -2.44
CA ARG A 51 6.30 -8.37 -3.86
C ARG A 51 4.88 -8.90 -4.03
N GLU A 52 4.40 -9.76 -3.13
CA GLU A 52 3.04 -10.27 -3.17
C GLU A 52 2.01 -9.18 -2.86
N GLU A 53 2.28 -8.29 -1.90
CA GLU A 53 1.44 -7.11 -1.66
C GLU A 53 1.34 -6.25 -2.92
N ARG A 54 2.45 -6.06 -3.64
CA ARG A 54 2.46 -5.33 -4.92
C ARG A 54 1.67 -6.05 -6.01
N ASN A 55 1.89 -7.35 -6.20
CA ASN A 55 1.25 -8.16 -7.23
C ASN A 55 -0.28 -8.20 -7.04
N ASN A 56 -0.74 -8.25 -5.79
CA ASN A 56 -2.15 -8.31 -5.44
C ASN A 56 -2.77 -6.93 -5.18
N GLY A 57 -2.01 -5.84 -5.29
CA GLY A 57 -2.49 -4.47 -5.08
C GLY A 57 -2.98 -4.21 -3.65
N VAL A 58 -2.30 -4.77 -2.65
CA VAL A 58 -2.67 -4.62 -1.24
C VAL A 58 -2.32 -3.22 -0.74
N ASP A 59 -3.32 -2.47 -0.27
CA ASP A 59 -3.16 -1.07 0.15
C ASP A 59 -2.17 -0.87 1.30
N THR A 60 -1.95 -1.90 2.13
CA THR A 60 -1.00 -1.87 3.26
C THR A 60 0.45 -1.73 2.81
N LEU A 61 0.78 -1.99 1.54
CA LEU A 61 2.10 -1.73 0.99
C LEU A 61 2.51 -0.26 1.21
N ALA A 62 1.56 0.65 1.02
CA ALA A 62 1.70 2.07 1.34
C ALA A 62 1.28 2.34 2.79
N HIS A 63 1.90 1.64 3.75
CA HIS A 63 1.49 1.59 5.16
C HIS A 63 1.29 2.97 5.81
N GLN A 64 2.09 3.98 5.47
CA GLN A 64 1.92 5.36 5.99
C GLN A 64 0.62 6.03 5.49
N LYS A 65 0.25 5.79 4.23
CA LYS A 65 -1.02 6.27 3.69
C LYS A 65 -2.18 5.49 4.32
N TRP A 66 -2.04 4.18 4.41
CA TRP A 66 -3.04 3.28 4.98
C TRP A 66 -3.32 3.57 6.46
N SER A 67 -2.28 3.87 7.24
CA SER A 67 -2.38 4.23 8.66
C SER A 67 -2.95 5.64 8.92
N GLY A 68 -3.26 6.40 7.87
CA GLY A 68 -3.85 7.73 7.99
C GLY A 68 -2.85 8.84 8.32
N ALA A 69 -1.54 8.64 8.14
CA ALA A 69 -0.54 9.68 8.39
C ALA A 69 -0.84 10.98 7.60
N ASN A 70 -1.27 10.83 6.34
CA ASN A 70 -1.72 11.95 5.50
C ASN A 70 -2.92 12.72 6.07
N TYR A 71 -3.87 12.01 6.68
CA TYR A 71 -5.05 12.63 7.28
C TYR A 71 -4.62 13.49 8.48
N TYR A 72 -3.77 12.93 9.33
CA TYR A 72 -3.27 13.65 10.50
C TYR A 72 -2.38 14.84 10.13
N ASP A 73 -1.53 14.71 9.12
CA ASP A 73 -0.72 15.84 8.61
C ASP A 73 -1.56 16.98 8.06
N LYS A 74 -2.69 16.68 7.38
CA LYS A 74 -3.63 17.71 6.93
C LYS A 74 -4.31 18.40 8.12
N TYR A 75 -4.74 17.63 9.10
CA TYR A 75 -5.32 18.16 10.34
C TYR A 75 -4.36 19.12 11.04
N LEU A 76 -3.10 18.73 11.24
CA LEU A 76 -2.08 19.58 11.86
C LEU A 76 -1.85 20.87 11.07
N LYS A 77 -1.76 20.78 9.74
CA LYS A 77 -1.59 21.97 8.88
C LYS A 77 -2.78 22.92 8.97
N THR A 78 -4.00 22.41 9.06
CA THR A 78 -5.20 23.24 9.24
C THR A 78 -5.19 23.95 10.59
N VAL A 79 -4.83 23.26 11.67
CA VAL A 79 -4.81 23.84 13.03
C VAL A 79 -3.65 24.83 13.21
N GLN A 80 -2.49 24.57 12.62
CA GLN A 80 -1.27 25.39 12.76
C GLN A 80 -1.16 26.51 11.71
N GLY A 81 -2.22 26.80 10.95
CA GLY A 81 -2.21 27.86 9.93
C GLY A 81 -1.18 27.63 8.82
N GLY A 82 -0.84 26.37 8.52
CA GLY A 82 0.13 25.98 7.49
C GLY A 82 1.60 25.96 7.93
N ILE A 83 1.92 26.34 9.17
CA ILE A 83 3.31 26.35 9.70
C ILE A 83 3.51 25.10 10.57
N SER A 84 3.82 23.97 9.95
CA SER A 84 4.16 22.74 10.70
C SER A 84 5.59 22.29 10.37
N SER A 85 6.51 22.46 11.33
CA SER A 85 7.90 21.98 11.25
C SER A 85 8.06 20.49 11.56
N THR A 86 7.00 19.84 12.06
CA THR A 86 7.00 18.45 12.55
C THR A 86 6.01 17.52 11.82
N ALA A 87 5.46 17.94 10.67
CA ALA A 87 4.60 17.07 9.87
C ALA A 87 5.31 15.75 9.54
N ALA A 88 4.62 14.62 9.75
CA ALA A 88 5.19 13.28 9.64
C ALA A 88 5.73 13.01 8.23
N MET A 89 5.15 13.65 7.21
CA MET A 89 5.57 13.59 5.81
C MET A 89 6.30 14.86 5.32
N GLY A 90 7.03 15.57 6.19
CA GLY A 90 7.90 16.68 5.80
C GLY A 90 8.87 16.30 4.65
N LYS A 91 9.22 17.30 3.81
CA LYS A 91 9.96 17.24 2.52
C LYS A 91 11.19 16.31 2.41
N GLY A 92 11.68 15.74 3.51
CA GLY A 92 12.92 14.96 3.53
C GLY A 92 12.81 13.45 3.74
N LYS A 93 11.65 12.88 4.14
CA LYS A 93 11.66 11.48 4.65
C LYS A 93 11.03 10.40 3.77
N TYR A 94 10.01 10.71 2.96
CA TYR A 94 9.33 9.68 2.15
C TYR A 94 8.93 10.13 0.75
N LEU A 95 8.50 11.38 0.56
CA LEU A 95 7.93 11.81 -0.72
C LEU A 95 8.92 11.74 -1.88
N ASN A 96 10.19 12.09 -1.66
CA ASN A 96 11.22 12.05 -2.70
C ASN A 96 11.70 10.62 -2.99
N SER A 97 11.93 9.78 -1.97
CA SER A 97 12.36 8.39 -2.19
C SER A 97 11.26 7.52 -2.81
N PHE A 98 9.98 7.75 -2.48
CA PHE A 98 8.88 7.06 -3.17
C PHE A 98 8.69 7.60 -4.59
N HIS A 99 8.65 8.93 -4.83
CA HIS A 99 8.46 9.45 -6.19
C HIS A 99 9.58 9.04 -7.15
N GLU A 100 10.85 9.04 -6.72
CA GLU A 100 11.97 8.65 -7.57
C GLU A 100 11.97 7.15 -7.89
N GLN A 101 11.47 6.30 -6.99
CA GLN A 101 11.43 4.85 -7.19
C GLN A 101 10.29 4.38 -8.12
N PHE A 102 9.26 5.20 -8.36
CA PHE A 102 8.08 4.86 -9.17
C PHE A 102 7.92 5.71 -10.45
N LYS A 103 8.88 6.61 -10.78
CA LYS A 103 8.90 7.37 -12.04
C LYS A 103 9.30 6.52 -13.26
N GLU A 104 10.03 5.42 -13.05
CA GLU A 104 10.30 4.49 -14.14
C GLU A 104 9.10 3.56 -14.36
N THR A 105 8.31 3.91 -15.37
CA THR A 105 7.25 3.11 -16.00
C THR A 105 5.91 2.97 -15.26
N TRP A 106 5.06 4.00 -15.35
CA TRP A 106 3.62 3.76 -15.56
C TRP A 106 2.85 5.00 -16.06
N THR A 107 3.01 5.35 -17.34
CA THR A 107 2.04 6.17 -18.06
C THR A 107 1.17 5.25 -18.93
N ARG A 108 -0.08 5.05 -18.51
CA ARG A 108 -1.12 4.46 -19.38
C ARG A 108 -1.48 5.48 -20.47
N PRO A 109 -1.63 5.08 -21.75
CA PRO A 109 -2.15 5.98 -22.77
C PRO A 109 -3.61 6.32 -22.45
N GLY A 110 -3.91 7.61 -22.25
CA GLY A 110 -5.29 8.12 -22.15
C GLY A 110 -5.64 8.92 -20.89
N ALA A 111 -4.73 9.10 -19.92
CA ALA A 111 -4.94 10.08 -18.86
C ALA A 111 -4.52 11.47 -19.37
N VAL A 112 -5.49 12.27 -19.81
CA VAL A 112 -5.27 13.68 -20.16
C VAL A 112 -5.17 14.47 -18.86
N ASP A 113 -3.95 14.83 -18.45
CA ASP A 113 -3.74 15.84 -17.41
C ASP A 113 -4.03 17.21 -18.03
N THR A 114 -5.23 17.73 -17.77
CA THR A 114 -5.57 19.12 -18.04
C THR A 114 -4.95 20.02 -16.97
N VAL A 115 -3.68 20.35 -17.13
CA VAL A 115 -3.08 21.56 -16.54
C VAL A 115 -2.08 22.13 -17.55
N ASP A 116 -2.54 23.10 -18.33
CA ASP A 116 -1.73 23.85 -19.29
C ASP A 116 -0.84 24.89 -18.59
N GLU A 117 0.17 25.34 -19.35
CA GLU A 117 0.97 26.56 -19.23
C GLU A 117 2.27 26.50 -18.40
N SER A 118 3.32 25.94 -19.02
CA SER A 118 4.51 26.71 -19.43
C SER A 118 5.65 25.77 -19.86
N LEU A 119 5.77 25.59 -21.17
CA LEU A 119 6.94 25.02 -21.81
C LEU A 119 8.12 26.02 -21.68
N VAL A 120 9.13 25.68 -20.90
CA VAL A 120 10.51 26.09 -21.19
C VAL A 120 11.40 24.86 -21.14
N VAL A 121 11.67 24.33 -22.32
CA VAL A 121 12.71 23.31 -22.56
C VAL A 121 14.07 23.97 -22.36
N ALA A 122 14.79 23.57 -21.31
CA ALA A 122 16.23 23.78 -21.22
C ALA A 122 16.93 22.43 -21.39
N LYS A 123 17.46 22.21 -22.60
CA LYS A 123 18.37 21.12 -22.94
C LYS A 123 19.66 21.24 -22.12
N ALA A 124 20.03 20.21 -21.37
CA ALA A 124 21.42 19.97 -21.02
C ALA A 124 22.00 18.96 -22.03
N ARG A 125 22.98 19.43 -22.81
CA ARG A 125 23.89 18.59 -23.59
C ARG A 125 25.02 18.14 -22.66
N MET A 126 25.41 16.88 -22.84
CA MET A 126 26.43 16.09 -22.13
C MET A 126 26.01 15.53 -20.77
#